data_AF-A0A0F9DT83-F1
#
_entry.id   AF-A0A0F9DT83-F1
#
_cell.length_a   1.000
_cell.length_b   1.000
_cell.length_c   1.000
_cell.angle_alpha   90.00
_cell.angle_beta   90.00
_cell.angle_gamma   90.00
#
_symmetry.space_group_name_H-M   'P 1'
#
loop_
_entity.id
_entity.type
_entity.pdbx_description
1 polymer ?
#
loop_
_entity_poly.entity_id
_entity_poly.type
_entity_poly.pdbx_seq_one_letter_code
_entity_poly.pdbx_strand_id
1 'polypeptide(L)'
;MAHTTERMRVSLPGSIPLTTRTGREIPNNQDPDPPPSRARLYVEHYGKSHPFAKMRRWPTGQYNCHGMTFASRRTGIWERAPEFVGLILKDDGYDQVLFEDVHEGDIVVYYRGNEIEHTAVVIGVKKDDTLIGGAAVTVISKWACGAEYVHDIRECPYVGTGRSITYWSDRNGADSR
;
A
#
# COMPACT_ATOMS: atom_id res chain seq x y z
N MET A 1 36.28 22.07 12.53
CA MET A 1 34.97 22.13 13.23
C MET A 1 33.90 22.23 12.15
N ALA A 2 33.15 21.15 11.91
CA ALA A 2 32.09 21.14 10.89
C ALA A 2 30.81 21.68 11.54
N HIS A 3 30.34 22.84 11.08
CA HIS A 3 29.03 23.36 11.45
C HIS A 3 27.96 22.51 10.79
N THR A 4 27.35 21.60 11.56
CA THR A 4 26.14 20.91 11.16
C THR A 4 25.01 21.93 11.20
N THR A 5 24.59 22.40 10.03
CA THR A 5 23.43 23.29 9.91
C THR A 5 22.19 22.46 10.25
N GLU A 6 21.74 22.55 11.49
CA GLU A 6 20.47 21.98 11.95
C GLU A 6 19.33 22.72 11.24
N ARG A 7 18.92 22.19 10.09
CA ARG A 7 17.71 22.66 9.41
C ARG A 7 16.53 22.29 10.30
N MET A 8 15.96 23.30 10.97
CA MET A 8 14.68 23.19 11.68
C MET A 8 13.65 22.54 10.76
N ARG A 9 13.27 21.31 11.07
CA ARG A 9 12.25 20.56 10.35
C ARG A 9 10.89 21.13 10.73
N VAL A 10 10.22 21.81 9.82
CA VAL A 10 8.82 22.19 10.01
C VAL A 10 7.98 20.97 9.65
N SER A 11 7.55 20.21 10.66
CA SER A 11 6.58 19.14 10.50
C SER A 11 5.20 19.74 10.22
N LEU A 12 4.53 19.29 9.16
CA LEU A 12 3.11 19.59 8.96
C LEU A 12 2.29 19.06 10.15
N PRO A 13 1.18 19.72 10.54
CA PRO A 13 0.27 19.17 11.53
C PRO A 13 -0.14 17.74 11.15
N GLY A 14 0.04 16.79 12.08
CA GLY A 14 -0.28 15.37 11.84
C GLY A 14 0.80 14.56 11.11
N SER A 15 1.97 15.13 10.81
CA SER A 15 3.10 14.33 10.32
C SER A 15 3.91 13.69 11.45
N ILE A 16 4.50 12.54 11.17
CA ILE A 16 5.40 11.82 12.08
C ILE A 16 6.75 11.57 11.40
N PRO A 17 7.85 11.32 12.15
CA PRO A 17 9.08 10.85 11.55
C PRO A 17 8.85 9.55 10.77
N LEU A 18 9.08 9.62 9.45
CA LEU A 18 9.01 8.49 8.53
C LEU A 18 10.18 8.62 7.56
N THR A 19 11.01 7.59 7.48
CA THR A 19 12.18 7.54 6.61
C THR A 19 12.26 6.19 5.93
N THR A 20 12.86 6.16 4.74
CA THR A 20 13.33 4.92 4.10
C THR A 20 14.46 4.29 4.91
N ARG A 21 14.83 3.05 4.57
CA ARG A 21 15.96 2.31 5.15
C ARG A 21 17.29 3.04 4.99
N THR A 22 17.45 3.83 3.94
CA THR A 22 18.65 4.66 3.71
C THR A 22 18.60 6.00 4.44
N GLY A 23 17.53 6.28 5.19
CA GLY A 23 17.36 7.50 5.98
C GLY A 23 16.75 8.68 5.22
N ARG A 24 16.23 8.48 4.00
CA ARG A 24 15.55 9.55 3.26
C ARG A 24 14.18 9.81 3.88
N GLU A 25 13.86 11.07 4.15
CA GLU A 25 12.55 11.46 4.68
C GLU A 25 11.42 11.23 3.68
N ILE A 26 10.29 10.73 4.19
CA ILE A 26 9.06 10.52 3.43
C ILE A 26 7.99 11.47 3.99
N PRO A 27 7.52 12.45 3.19
CA PRO A 27 6.38 13.27 3.55
C PRO A 27 5.15 12.43 3.85
N ASN A 28 4.48 12.75 4.95
CA ASN A 28 3.32 12.03 5.43
C ASN A 28 2.44 12.94 6.29
N ASN A 29 1.17 12.54 6.44
CA ASN A 29 0.24 13.18 7.36
C ASN A 29 -0.88 12.21 7.75
N GLN A 30 -1.41 12.44 8.94
CA GLN A 30 -2.66 11.87 9.43
C GLN A 30 -3.79 12.88 9.18
N ASP A 31 -4.81 12.46 8.44
CA ASP A 31 -6.03 13.27 8.29
C ASP A 31 -7.05 12.92 9.38
N PRO A 32 -7.97 13.83 9.71
CA PRO A 32 -9.12 13.51 10.56
C PRO A 32 -9.93 12.36 9.99
N ASP A 33 -10.47 11.52 10.86
CA ASP A 33 -11.39 10.46 10.44
C ASP A 33 -12.62 11.05 9.73
N PRO A 34 -13.13 10.38 8.68
CA PRO A 34 -14.34 10.84 8.01
C PRO A 34 -15.52 10.81 9.00
N PRO A 35 -16.47 11.77 8.93
CA PRO A 35 -17.69 11.72 9.72
C PRO A 35 -18.42 10.38 9.53
N PRO A 36 -19.12 9.84 10.55
CA PRO A 36 -19.75 8.52 10.47
C PRO A 36 -20.68 8.32 9.27
N SER A 37 -21.41 9.37 8.87
CA SER A 37 -22.29 9.34 7.68
C SER A 37 -21.49 9.11 6.39
N ARG A 38 -20.40 9.86 6.18
CA ARG A 38 -19.52 9.70 5.02
C ARG A 38 -18.81 8.35 5.04
N ALA A 39 -18.37 7.92 6.21
CA ALA A 39 -17.73 6.64 6.41
C ALA A 39 -18.67 5.48 5.99
N ARG A 40 -19.96 5.54 6.37
CA ARG A 40 -20.99 4.56 5.95
C ARG A 40 -21.17 4.52 4.44
N LEU A 41 -21.20 5.68 3.78
CA LEU A 41 -21.30 5.73 2.32
C LEU A 41 -20.14 5.02 1.62
N TYR A 42 -18.91 5.14 2.14
CA TYR A 42 -17.78 4.38 1.59
C TYR A 42 -17.97 2.88 1.75
N VAL A 43 -18.36 2.42 2.94
CA VAL A 43 -18.57 1.00 3.22
C VAL A 43 -19.68 0.42 2.35
N GLU A 44 -20.81 1.13 2.21
CA GLU A 44 -21.94 0.71 1.38
C GLU A 44 -21.58 0.69 -0.11
N HIS A 45 -20.88 1.71 -0.60
CA HIS A 45 -20.46 1.78 -2.00
C HIS A 45 -19.57 0.58 -2.35
N TYR A 46 -18.52 0.37 -1.58
CA TYR A 46 -17.56 -0.71 -1.83
C TYR A 46 -18.12 -2.10 -1.54
N GLY A 47 -18.98 -2.25 -0.53
CA GLY A 47 -19.66 -3.52 -0.26
C GLY A 47 -20.61 -3.95 -1.39
N LYS A 48 -21.17 -2.99 -2.13
CA LYS A 48 -21.99 -3.28 -3.33
C LYS A 48 -21.14 -3.60 -4.55
N SER A 49 -20.03 -2.88 -4.77
CA SER A 49 -19.21 -3.04 -5.97
C SER A 49 -18.19 -4.18 -5.88
N HIS A 50 -17.82 -4.59 -4.67
CA HIS A 50 -16.85 -5.67 -4.40
C HIS A 50 -17.38 -6.60 -3.30
N PRO A 51 -18.46 -7.36 -3.56
CA PRO A 51 -19.17 -8.13 -2.54
C PRO A 51 -18.34 -9.26 -1.91
N PHE A 52 -17.24 -9.68 -2.56
CA PHE A 52 -16.35 -10.71 -2.02
C PHE A 52 -15.22 -10.14 -1.16
N ALA A 53 -15.03 -8.83 -1.16
CA ALA A 53 -14.07 -8.17 -0.28
C ALA A 53 -14.60 -8.13 1.15
N LYS A 54 -13.80 -8.65 2.10
CA LYS A 54 -14.15 -8.67 3.51
C LYS A 54 -13.56 -7.45 4.21
N MET A 55 -14.43 -6.57 4.71
CA MET A 55 -13.99 -5.44 5.54
C MET A 55 -13.28 -5.96 6.81
N ARG A 56 -12.08 -5.43 7.07
CA ARG A 56 -11.28 -5.72 8.26
C ARG A 56 -11.28 -4.56 9.26
N ARG A 57 -11.27 -3.32 8.79
CA ARG A 57 -11.31 -2.11 9.64
C ARG A 57 -12.22 -1.05 9.05
N TRP A 58 -12.87 -0.29 9.93
CA TRP A 58 -13.68 0.88 9.58
C TRP A 58 -12.83 1.96 8.87
N PRO A 59 -13.43 2.77 7.98
CA PRO A 59 -12.81 3.98 7.46
C PRO A 59 -12.12 4.85 8.50
N THR A 60 -10.96 5.39 8.11
CA THR A 60 -10.10 6.25 8.94
C THR A 60 -9.30 7.21 8.06
N GLY A 61 -9.00 8.41 8.56
CA GLY A 61 -8.11 9.38 7.92
C GLY A 61 -6.63 9.22 8.32
N GLN A 62 -6.34 8.40 9.32
CA GLN A 62 -4.99 8.29 9.89
C GLN A 62 -3.95 7.76 8.91
N TYR A 63 -4.35 6.94 7.93
CA TYR A 63 -3.45 6.38 6.91
C TYR A 63 -4.20 6.11 5.62
N ASN A 64 -3.51 6.08 4.48
CA ASN A 64 -4.02 5.60 3.19
C ASN A 64 -3.47 4.21 2.83
N CYS A 65 -3.68 3.72 1.61
CA CYS A 65 -3.12 2.44 1.15
C CYS A 65 -1.60 2.36 1.31
N HIS A 66 -0.87 3.39 0.89
CA HIS A 66 0.58 3.45 0.99
C HIS A 66 1.05 3.50 2.44
N GLY A 67 0.37 4.27 3.28
CA GLY A 67 0.62 4.30 4.72
C GLY A 67 0.33 2.99 5.44
N MET A 68 -0.69 2.25 4.99
CA MET A 68 -0.97 0.90 5.47
C MET A 68 0.18 -0.05 5.13
N THR A 69 0.69 0.03 3.89
CA THR A 69 1.76 -0.81 3.36
C THR A 69 3.13 -0.48 3.99
N PHE A 70 3.57 0.77 3.90
CA PHE A 70 4.95 1.17 4.21
C PHE A 70 5.13 1.86 5.56
N ALA A 71 4.07 2.35 6.19
CA ALA A 71 4.13 3.03 7.49
C ALA A 71 3.40 2.27 8.61
N SER A 72 3.05 1.00 8.36
CA SER A 72 2.34 0.14 9.32
C SER A 72 1.09 0.79 9.91
N ARG A 73 0.32 1.52 9.09
CA ARG A 73 -0.91 2.24 9.48
C ARG A 73 -0.71 3.43 10.43
N ARG A 74 0.53 3.88 10.65
CA ARG A 74 0.80 5.01 11.57
C ARG A 74 0.53 6.38 10.96
N THR A 75 0.59 6.51 9.64
CA THR A 75 0.39 7.77 8.91
C THR A 75 0.04 7.46 7.45
N GLY A 76 -0.45 8.42 6.68
CA GLY A 76 -0.66 8.27 5.23
C GLY A 76 0.43 8.95 4.40
N ILE A 77 0.72 8.39 3.23
CA ILE A 77 1.67 8.95 2.25
C ILE A 77 0.86 9.47 1.07
N TRP A 78 0.55 10.77 1.06
CA TRP A 78 -0.47 11.34 0.17
C TRP A 78 0.12 12.15 -0.98
N GLU A 79 0.87 13.21 -0.66
CA GLU A 79 1.45 14.10 -1.65
C GLU A 79 2.58 13.41 -2.41
N ARG A 80 2.54 13.49 -3.75
CA ARG A 80 3.52 12.84 -4.64
C ARG A 80 3.75 11.38 -4.30
N ALA A 81 2.69 10.70 -3.83
CA ALA A 81 2.76 9.30 -3.45
C ALA A 81 3.41 8.40 -4.51
N PRO A 82 3.16 8.57 -5.83
CA PRO A 82 3.84 7.75 -6.83
C PRO A 82 5.37 7.85 -6.78
N GLU A 83 5.89 9.06 -6.55
CA GLU A 83 7.32 9.29 -6.47
C GLU A 83 7.90 8.70 -5.18
N PHE A 84 7.26 8.95 -4.03
CA PHE A 84 7.76 8.46 -2.75
C PHE A 84 7.63 6.95 -2.59
N VAL A 85 6.59 6.33 -3.13
CA VAL A 85 6.49 4.86 -3.15
C VAL A 85 7.60 4.26 -4.00
N GLY A 86 7.91 4.83 -5.18
CA GLY A 86 9.05 4.40 -5.98
C GLY A 86 10.38 4.55 -5.23
N LEU A 87 10.54 5.64 -4.47
CA LEU A 87 11.71 5.84 -3.61
C LEU A 87 11.78 4.84 -2.46
N ILE A 88 10.66 4.52 -1.81
CA ILE A 88 10.60 3.52 -0.73
C ILE A 88 10.99 2.15 -1.28
N LEU A 89 10.38 1.71 -2.39
CA LEU A 89 10.71 0.42 -3.00
C LEU A 89 12.22 0.31 -3.27
N LYS A 90 12.82 1.35 -3.85
CA LYS A 90 14.25 1.38 -4.14
C LYS A 90 15.13 1.43 -2.88
N ASP A 91 14.89 2.39 -2.00
CA ASP A 91 15.73 2.63 -0.82
C ASP A 91 15.60 1.50 0.20
N ASP A 92 14.42 0.86 0.29
CA ASP A 92 14.13 -0.27 1.16
C ASP A 92 14.42 -1.61 0.46
N GLY A 93 15.17 -1.60 -0.65
CA GLY A 93 15.69 -2.81 -1.30
C GLY A 93 14.61 -3.82 -1.69
N TYR A 94 13.44 -3.33 -2.10
CA TYR A 94 12.44 -4.16 -2.75
C TYR A 94 12.83 -4.36 -4.20
N ASP A 95 12.78 -5.59 -4.65
CA ASP A 95 12.94 -5.96 -6.05
C ASP A 95 11.63 -6.49 -6.61
N GLN A 96 11.38 -6.18 -7.88
CA GLN A 96 10.21 -6.70 -8.57
C GLN A 96 10.36 -8.21 -8.79
N VAL A 97 9.33 -8.98 -8.43
CA VAL A 97 9.28 -10.44 -8.60
C VAL A 97 8.21 -10.85 -9.60
N LEU A 98 8.37 -12.05 -10.17
CA LEU A 98 7.37 -12.67 -11.03
C LEU A 98 6.18 -13.15 -10.19
N PHE A 99 5.03 -13.33 -10.85
CA PHE A 99 3.81 -13.81 -10.20
C PHE A 99 4.00 -15.17 -9.51
N GLU A 100 4.75 -16.07 -10.14
CA GLU A 100 5.07 -17.40 -9.62
C GLU A 100 5.92 -17.40 -8.34
N ASP A 101 6.64 -16.29 -8.10
CA ASP A 101 7.54 -16.09 -6.96
C ASP A 101 6.90 -15.25 -5.83
N VAL A 102 5.61 -14.93 -5.94
CA VAL A 102 4.87 -14.18 -4.93
C VAL A 102 4.64 -15.03 -3.69
N HIS A 103 4.91 -14.46 -2.52
CA HIS A 103 4.65 -15.06 -1.21
C HIS A 103 3.97 -14.05 -0.27
N GLU A 104 3.49 -14.55 0.87
CA GLU A 104 2.99 -13.70 1.95
C GLU A 104 4.04 -12.70 2.42
N GLY A 105 3.61 -11.45 2.66
CA GLY A 105 4.49 -10.33 2.99
C GLY A 105 4.94 -9.51 1.79
N ASP A 106 4.87 -10.04 0.57
CA ASP A 106 5.19 -9.26 -0.63
C ASP A 106 4.22 -8.09 -0.82
N ILE A 107 4.70 -7.07 -1.52
CA ILE A 107 3.93 -5.88 -1.84
C ILE A 107 3.36 -5.99 -3.25
N VAL A 108 2.07 -5.70 -3.36
CA VAL A 108 1.41 -5.51 -4.65
C VAL A 108 1.32 -4.02 -4.93
N VAL A 109 1.74 -3.63 -6.13
CA VAL A 109 1.65 -2.25 -6.61
C VAL A 109 0.77 -2.22 -7.84
N TYR A 110 -0.31 -1.44 -7.76
CA TYR A 110 -1.25 -1.20 -8.84
C TYR A 110 -0.90 0.10 -9.54
N TYR A 111 -0.87 0.07 -10.87
CA TYR A 111 -0.56 1.22 -11.70
C TYR A 111 -1.76 1.63 -12.53
N ARG A 112 -1.85 2.92 -12.84
CA ARG A 112 -2.68 3.47 -13.91
C ARG A 112 -1.76 4.16 -14.91
N GLY A 113 -1.57 3.56 -16.08
CA GLY A 113 -0.44 3.91 -16.95
C GLY A 113 0.88 3.65 -16.24
N ASN A 114 1.69 4.69 -16.06
CA ASN A 114 3.00 4.62 -15.38
C ASN A 114 2.97 5.17 -13.94
N GLU A 115 1.79 5.56 -13.43
CA GLU A 115 1.64 6.11 -12.09
C GLU A 115 1.18 5.04 -11.11
N ILE A 116 1.81 4.98 -9.93
CA ILE A 116 1.36 4.14 -8.83
C ILE A 116 0.06 4.70 -8.28
N GLU A 117 -1.01 3.92 -8.35
CA GLU A 117 -2.35 4.33 -7.90
C GLU A 117 -2.71 3.71 -6.54
N HIS A 118 -2.21 2.50 -6.26
CA HIS A 118 -2.60 1.76 -5.06
C HIS A 118 -1.54 0.73 -4.65
N THR A 119 -1.51 0.40 -3.36
CA THR A 119 -0.64 -0.64 -2.81
C THR A 119 -1.38 -1.56 -1.85
N ALA A 120 -0.98 -2.83 -1.86
CA ALA A 120 -1.51 -3.86 -0.98
C ALA A 120 -0.38 -4.75 -0.44
N VAL A 121 -0.67 -5.51 0.62
CA VAL A 121 0.24 -6.52 1.16
C VAL A 121 -0.36 -7.89 0.88
N VAL A 122 0.43 -8.81 0.35
CA VAL A 122 0.02 -10.20 0.16
C VAL A 122 -0.10 -10.88 1.53
N ILE A 123 -1.24 -11.51 1.79
CA ILE A 123 -1.53 -12.21 3.05
C ILE A 123 -1.93 -13.66 2.85
N GLY A 124 -1.96 -14.14 1.61
CA GLY A 124 -2.19 -15.53 1.28
C GLY A 124 -1.92 -15.82 -0.19
N VAL A 125 -1.22 -16.91 -0.46
CA VAL A 125 -1.01 -17.43 -1.82
C VAL A 125 -1.41 -18.89 -1.83
N LYS A 126 -2.45 -19.22 -2.60
CA LYS A 126 -2.90 -20.60 -2.78
C LYS A 126 -2.61 -21.02 -4.21
N LYS A 127 -1.63 -21.90 -4.40
CA LYS A 127 -1.35 -22.52 -5.71
C LYS A 127 -2.49 -23.48 -6.07
N ASP A 128 -2.99 -23.35 -7.28
CA ASP A 128 -4.10 -24.13 -7.80
C ASP A 128 -4.03 -24.13 -9.33
N ASP A 129 -3.55 -25.23 -9.90
CA ASP A 129 -3.35 -25.40 -11.34
C ASP A 129 -4.66 -25.36 -12.15
N THR A 130 -5.81 -25.40 -11.47
CA THR A 130 -7.13 -25.25 -12.12
C THR A 130 -7.52 -23.78 -12.34
N LEU A 131 -6.83 -22.84 -11.70
CA LEU A 131 -7.08 -21.41 -11.86
C LEU A 131 -6.32 -20.85 -13.06
N ILE A 132 -6.94 -19.89 -13.76
CA ILE A 132 -6.25 -19.12 -14.80
C ILE A 132 -5.12 -18.31 -14.14
N GLY A 133 -3.89 -18.73 -14.35
CA GLY A 133 -2.69 -18.18 -13.73
C GLY A 133 -2.09 -19.04 -12.62
N GLY A 134 -2.69 -20.18 -12.25
CA GLY A 134 -2.08 -21.17 -11.36
C GLY A 134 -2.04 -20.82 -9.86
N ALA A 135 -2.54 -19.65 -9.46
CA ALA A 135 -2.65 -19.29 -8.04
C ALA A 135 -3.75 -18.25 -7.76
N ALA A 136 -4.36 -18.35 -6.57
CA ALA A 136 -5.18 -17.30 -5.97
C ALA A 136 -4.33 -16.49 -4.98
N VAL A 137 -4.27 -15.17 -5.17
CA VAL A 137 -3.52 -14.25 -4.30
C VAL A 137 -4.51 -13.40 -3.51
N THR A 138 -4.51 -13.60 -2.19
CA THR A 138 -5.29 -12.80 -1.26
C THR A 138 -4.41 -11.68 -0.72
N VAL A 139 -4.91 -10.46 -0.79
CA VAL A 139 -4.22 -9.27 -0.32
C VAL A 139 -5.04 -8.56 0.74
N ILE A 140 -4.35 -7.70 1.48
CA ILE A 140 -4.97 -6.70 2.31
C ILE A 140 -4.61 -5.31 1.82
N SER A 141 -5.59 -4.42 1.76
CA SER A 141 -5.35 -3.03 1.38
C SER A 141 -6.41 -2.09 1.94
N LYS A 142 -6.12 -0.79 1.92
CA LYS A 142 -7.06 0.27 2.27
C LYS A 142 -7.54 0.98 1.02
N TRP A 143 -8.84 1.20 0.86
CA TRP A 143 -9.40 1.81 -0.35
C TRP A 143 -9.71 3.30 -0.12
N ALA A 144 -8.85 4.18 -0.65
CA ALA A 144 -8.95 5.64 -0.52
C ALA A 144 -9.17 6.09 0.95
N CYS A 145 -10.11 7.00 1.22
CA CYS A 145 -10.53 7.39 2.57
C CYS A 145 -11.42 6.33 3.27
N GLY A 146 -11.68 5.20 2.61
CA GLY A 146 -12.58 4.15 3.03
C GLY A 146 -11.95 3.11 3.98
N ALA A 147 -12.56 1.94 4.02
CA ALA A 147 -12.20 0.85 4.91
C ALA A 147 -10.89 0.12 4.50
N GLU A 148 -10.39 -0.71 5.41
CA GLU A 148 -9.41 -1.74 5.10
C GLU A 148 -10.12 -3.04 4.75
N TYR A 149 -9.71 -3.70 3.67
CA TYR A 149 -10.32 -4.91 3.14
C TYR A 149 -9.30 -6.01 2.94
N VAL A 150 -9.73 -7.24 3.21
CA VAL A 150 -9.11 -8.46 2.72
C VAL A 150 -9.86 -8.88 1.45
N HIS A 151 -9.15 -9.08 0.35
CA HIS A 151 -9.78 -9.35 -0.95
C HIS A 151 -8.84 -10.14 -1.87
N ASP A 152 -9.40 -10.75 -2.92
CA ASP A 152 -8.61 -11.24 -4.05
C ASP A 152 -7.91 -10.06 -4.72
N ILE A 153 -6.69 -10.26 -5.21
CA ILE A 153 -5.88 -9.20 -5.81
C ILE A 153 -6.60 -8.43 -6.94
N ARG A 154 -7.57 -9.05 -7.62
CA ARG A 154 -8.38 -8.44 -8.68
C ARG A 154 -9.75 -7.92 -8.21
N GLU A 155 -10.17 -8.23 -6.99
CA GLU A 155 -11.45 -7.80 -6.42
C GLU A 155 -11.28 -6.45 -5.68
N CYS A 156 -11.00 -5.39 -6.43
CA CYS A 156 -10.86 -4.04 -5.87
C CYS A 156 -11.12 -2.92 -6.90
N PRO A 157 -11.24 -1.65 -6.48
CA PRO A 157 -11.48 -0.53 -7.39
C PRO A 157 -10.32 -0.19 -8.34
N TYR A 158 -9.16 -0.81 -8.13
CA TYR A 158 -7.88 -0.45 -8.76
C TYR A 158 -7.47 -1.43 -9.87
N VAL A 159 -8.45 -2.09 -10.49
CA VAL A 159 -8.24 -2.94 -11.67
C VAL A 159 -9.09 -2.48 -12.86
N GLY A 160 -8.75 -2.96 -14.06
CA GLY A 160 -9.47 -2.65 -15.30
C GLY A 160 -8.59 -2.02 -16.38
N THR A 161 -9.21 -1.41 -17.37
CA THR A 161 -8.52 -0.87 -18.56
C THR A 161 -7.49 0.20 -18.19
N GLY A 162 -6.29 0.09 -18.75
CA GLY A 162 -5.19 1.03 -18.51
C GLY A 162 -4.49 0.84 -17.16
N ARG A 163 -4.81 -0.24 -16.43
CA ARG A 163 -4.18 -0.59 -15.16
C ARG A 163 -3.35 -1.86 -15.27
N SER A 164 -2.26 -1.92 -14.50
CA SER A 164 -1.39 -3.08 -14.38
C SER A 164 -1.02 -3.34 -12.92
N ILE A 165 -0.52 -4.53 -12.66
CA ILE A 165 -0.14 -5.00 -11.31
C ILE A 165 1.28 -5.54 -11.38
N THR A 166 2.09 -5.17 -10.39
CA THR A 166 3.44 -5.74 -10.17
C THR A 166 3.59 -6.18 -8.72
N TYR A 167 4.58 -7.04 -8.48
CA TYR A 167 4.86 -7.65 -7.19
C TYR A 167 6.28 -7.31 -6.77
N TRP A 168 6.47 -7.00 -5.50
CA TRP A 168 7.74 -6.51 -4.97
C TRP A 168 8.07 -7.23 -3.67
N SER A 169 9.31 -7.69 -3.55
CA SER A 169 9.80 -8.43 -2.38
C SER A 169 11.07 -7.82 -1.84
N ASP A 170 11.19 -7.72 -0.52
CA ASP A 170 12.42 -7.34 0.19
C ASP A 170 13.25 -8.56 0.62
N ARG A 171 12.89 -9.77 0.17
CA ARG A 171 13.57 -11.03 0.51
C ARG A 171 14.96 -11.20 -0.11
N ASN A 172 15.39 -10.30 -1.00
CA ASN A 172 16.68 -10.43 -1.66
C ASN A 172 17.84 -10.19 -0.67
N GLY A 173 18.32 -11.29 -0.09
CA GLY A 173 19.45 -11.33 0.84
C GLY A 173 19.38 -12.37 1.96
N ALA A 174 18.24 -13.05 2.17
CA ALA A 174 18.08 -14.03 3.25
C ALA A 174 18.36 -15.48 2.83
N ASP A 175 18.05 -15.87 1.59
CA ASP A 175 18.16 -17.27 1.12
C ASP A 175 19.47 -17.59 0.37
N SER A 176 20.47 -16.72 0.46
CA SER A 176 21.82 -16.93 -0.11
C SER A 176 22.91 -17.14 0.94
N ARG A 177 22.55 -17.50 2.18
CA ARG A 177 23.50 -17.87 3.24
C ARG A 177 23.23 -19.25 3.82
#